data_AF-A0A0F9GL39-F1
#
_entry.id   AF-A0A0F9GL39-F1
#
_cell.length_a   1.000
_cell.length_b   1.000
_cell.length_c   1.000
_cell.angle_alpha   90.00
_cell.angle_beta   90.00
_cell.angle_gamma   90.00
#
_symmetry.space_group_name_H-M   'P 1'
#
loop_
_entity.id
_entity.type
_entity.pdbx_description
1 polymer ?
#
loop_
_entity_poly.entity_id
_entity_poly.type
_entity_poly.pdbx_seq_one_letter_code
_entity_poly.pdbx_strand_id
1 'polypeptide(L)'
;MFKRTHIASAIVLAFTCQFAYAQQEAINTPEESVDEIEVIQVTGIRGSLNKALDEKRASVQIVDAIIAEDIGKFPDNNVVEALQRVTGVQTTGRGAGEVSQVSIRGLSDVHTTVNGRDIFTGAGRDVALQDIPASLLSGVTVYKTRSADQVERGIAGSIDIKTNRPFNFDGKKVVLAARGIYSDQPDKVDPNVSALLSNRWELDGGGEFGALFNVSYSETHYRDDTITAGAAFPFFTNK
;
A
#
# COMPACT_ATOMS: atom_id res chain seq x y z
N MET A 1 47.37 9.39 44.41
CA MET A 1 46.69 10.27 43.43
C MET A 1 46.09 9.36 42.35
N PHE A 2 44.79 9.08 42.39
CA PHE A 2 44.16 8.09 41.50
C PHE A 2 43.95 8.65 40.09
N LYS A 3 44.26 7.85 39.06
CA LYS A 3 44.14 8.26 37.65
C LYS A 3 42.65 8.38 37.29
N ARG A 4 42.24 9.57 36.81
CA ARG A 4 40.85 9.95 36.52
C ARG A 4 40.15 9.01 35.52
N THR A 5 40.92 8.30 34.70
CA THR A 5 40.43 7.34 33.70
C THR A 5 39.82 6.07 34.31
N HIS A 6 40.29 5.62 35.47
CA HIS A 6 39.72 4.43 36.15
C HIS A 6 38.41 4.74 36.89
N ILE A 7 38.23 5.99 37.32
CA ILE A 7 36.98 6.44 37.94
C ILE A 7 35.87 6.53 36.87
N ALA A 8 36.20 7.02 35.67
CA ALA A 8 35.25 7.10 34.57
C ALA A 8 34.75 5.73 34.10
N SER A 9 35.63 4.71 34.02
CA SER A 9 35.21 3.35 33.62
C SER A 9 34.32 2.68 34.66
N ALA A 10 34.53 2.94 35.95
CA ALA A 10 33.69 2.39 37.02
C ALA A 10 32.28 3.00 37.05
N ILE A 11 32.14 4.29 36.70
CA ILE A 11 30.84 4.97 36.64
C ILE A 11 30.01 4.47 35.46
N VAL A 12 30.62 4.23 34.31
CA VAL A 12 29.91 3.70 33.12
C VAL A 12 29.41 2.26 33.37
N LEU A 13 30.18 1.43 34.09
CA LEU A 13 29.76 0.07 34.43
C LEU A 13 28.60 0.01 35.44
N ALA A 14 28.46 1.03 36.29
CA ALA A 14 27.38 1.11 37.28
C ALA A 14 26.03 1.52 36.68
N PHE A 15 26.01 2.21 35.53
CA PHE A 15 24.78 2.62 34.84
C PHE A 15 24.15 1.51 33.97
N THR A 16 24.84 0.39 33.73
CA THR A 16 24.32 -0.73 32.93
C THR A 16 23.65 -1.84 33.73
N CYS A 17 23.53 -1.71 35.06
CA CYS A 17 22.80 -2.67 35.88
C CYS A 17 21.28 -2.45 35.73
N GLN A 18 20.60 -3.41 35.09
CA GLN A 18 19.14 -3.46 35.01
C GLN A 18 18.54 -3.57 36.42
N PHE A 19 17.57 -2.71 36.74
CA PHE A 19 16.77 -2.80 37.95
C PHE A 19 15.85 -4.03 37.87
N ALA A 20 16.10 -5.02 38.72
CA ALA A 20 15.17 -6.13 38.95
C ALA A 20 14.07 -5.66 39.90
N TYR A 21 12.84 -5.52 39.41
CA TYR A 21 11.65 -5.35 40.24
C TYR A 21 11.16 -6.74 40.68
N ALA A 22 11.04 -6.95 41.99
CA ALA A 22 10.38 -8.12 42.57
C ALA A 22 8.86 -7.91 42.54
N GLN A 23 8.12 -8.80 41.88
CA GLN A 23 6.66 -8.73 41.78
C GLN A 23 6.04 -9.48 42.96
N GLN A 24 5.32 -8.75 43.81
CA GLN A 24 4.56 -9.30 44.94
C GLN A 24 3.25 -9.89 44.42
N GLU A 25 3.03 -11.16 44.72
CA GLU A 25 1.83 -11.92 44.34
C GLU A 25 0.65 -11.46 45.20
N ALA A 26 -0.26 -10.69 44.60
CA ALA A 26 -1.56 -10.38 45.16
C ALA A 26 -2.57 -11.44 44.68
N ILE A 27 -3.09 -12.21 45.63
CA ILE A 27 -4.19 -13.16 45.43
C ILE A 27 -5.43 -12.35 45.06
N ASN A 28 -5.85 -12.40 43.80
CA ASN A 28 -7.16 -11.90 43.35
C ASN A 28 -8.09 -13.09 43.14
N THR A 29 -9.13 -13.16 43.97
CA THR A 29 -10.34 -13.96 43.79
C THR A 29 -10.98 -13.63 42.43
N PRO A 30 -11.38 -14.61 41.61
CA PRO A 30 -12.00 -14.32 40.32
C PRO A 30 -13.46 -13.88 40.52
N GLU A 31 -13.75 -12.62 40.21
CA GLU A 31 -15.12 -12.19 39.89
C GLU A 31 -15.46 -12.68 38.48
N GLU A 32 -16.64 -13.29 38.35
CA GLU A 32 -17.20 -13.78 37.08
C GLU A 32 -17.28 -12.66 36.03
N SER A 33 -16.41 -12.74 35.02
CA SER A 33 -16.50 -11.93 33.81
C SER A 33 -17.54 -12.55 32.86
N VAL A 34 -18.63 -11.83 32.65
CA VAL A 34 -19.63 -12.09 31.62
C VAL A 34 -18.97 -12.08 30.24
N ASP A 35 -18.97 -13.24 29.57
CA ASP A 35 -18.69 -13.50 28.14
C ASP A 35 -17.52 -12.72 27.49
N GLU A 36 -16.30 -13.20 27.70
CA GLU A 36 -15.24 -13.03 26.70
C GLU A 36 -15.58 -13.90 25.47
N ILE A 37 -16.30 -13.33 24.51
CA ILE A 37 -16.40 -13.93 23.17
C ILE A 37 -14.97 -14.05 22.64
N GLU A 38 -14.52 -15.27 22.36
CA GLU A 38 -13.21 -15.52 21.75
C GLU A 38 -13.18 -14.90 20.34
N VAL A 39 -12.57 -13.72 20.20
CA VAL A 39 -12.39 -13.04 18.91
C VAL A 39 -11.14 -13.59 18.22
N ILE A 40 -11.34 -14.47 17.23
CA ILE A 40 -10.25 -14.96 16.39
C ILE A 40 -9.91 -13.90 15.33
N GLN A 41 -8.86 -13.11 15.59
CA GLN A 41 -8.36 -12.13 14.62
C GLN A 41 -7.25 -12.72 13.74
N VAL A 42 -7.54 -12.92 12.46
CA VAL A 42 -6.53 -13.39 11.49
C VAL A 42 -5.76 -12.18 10.94
N THR A 43 -4.46 -12.16 11.21
CA THR A 43 -3.51 -11.15 10.71
C THR A 43 -2.73 -11.68 9.50
N GLY A 44 -1.79 -10.91 8.96
CA GLY A 44 -1.01 -11.37 7.83
C GLY A 44 -1.72 -11.24 6.48
N ILE A 45 -1.07 -11.80 5.46
CA ILE A 45 -1.64 -12.02 4.12
C ILE A 45 -2.96 -12.83 4.19
N ARG A 46 -3.08 -13.76 5.14
CA ARG A 46 -4.32 -14.54 5.31
C ARG A 46 -5.47 -13.64 5.76
N GLY A 47 -5.20 -12.70 6.66
CA GLY A 47 -6.17 -11.71 7.11
C GLY A 47 -6.63 -10.81 5.96
N SER A 48 -5.71 -10.31 5.13
CA SER A 48 -6.08 -9.46 3.99
C SER A 48 -6.90 -10.20 2.92
N LEU A 49 -6.58 -11.46 2.64
CA LEU A 49 -7.35 -12.30 1.73
C LEU A 49 -8.76 -12.58 2.26
N ASN A 50 -8.91 -12.85 3.56
CA ASN A 50 -10.22 -13.03 4.18
C ASN A 50 -11.07 -11.75 4.07
N LYS A 51 -10.49 -10.59 4.39
CA LYS A 51 -11.19 -9.30 4.22
C LYS A 51 -11.62 -9.05 2.78
N ALA A 52 -10.77 -9.39 1.81
CA ALA A 52 -11.11 -9.24 0.39
C ALA A 52 -12.25 -10.18 -0.04
N LEU A 53 -12.27 -11.40 0.50
CA LEU A 53 -13.36 -12.34 0.30
C LEU A 53 -14.66 -11.86 0.95
N ASP A 54 -14.58 -11.23 2.11
CA ASP A 54 -15.74 -10.68 2.81
C ASP A 54 -16.32 -9.46 2.08
N GLU A 55 -15.49 -8.56 1.53
CA GLU A 55 -15.98 -7.51 0.62
C GLU A 55 -16.70 -8.11 -0.60
N LYS A 56 -16.14 -9.18 -1.17
CA LYS A 56 -16.77 -9.87 -2.30
C LYS A 56 -18.12 -10.51 -1.94
N ARG A 57 -18.25 -11.09 -0.74
CA ARG A 57 -19.50 -11.70 -0.24
C ARG A 57 -20.55 -10.65 0.12
N ALA A 58 -20.13 -9.52 0.67
CA ALA A 58 -21.01 -8.42 1.04
C ALA A 58 -21.51 -7.63 -0.18
N SER A 59 -20.78 -7.68 -1.30
CA SER A 59 -21.13 -6.97 -2.52
C SER A 59 -22.21 -7.71 -3.32
N VAL A 60 -23.21 -6.96 -3.79
CA VAL A 60 -24.19 -7.43 -4.78
C VAL A 60 -23.56 -7.54 -6.17
N GLN A 61 -22.49 -6.80 -6.43
CA GLN A 61 -21.78 -6.76 -7.70
C GLN A 61 -20.67 -7.81 -7.76
N ILE A 62 -20.26 -8.18 -8.97
CA ILE A 62 -19.04 -8.98 -9.15
C ILE A 62 -17.84 -8.07 -8.93
N VAL A 63 -17.31 -8.13 -7.71
CA VAL A 63 -16.13 -7.39 -7.28
C VAL A 63 -14.99 -8.33 -6.94
N ASP A 64 -13.78 -7.83 -7.10
CA ASP A 64 -12.60 -8.40 -6.48
C ASP A 64 -11.81 -7.26 -5.82
N ALA A 65 -11.29 -7.49 -4.63
CA ALA A 65 -10.55 -6.48 -3.87
C ALA A 65 -9.14 -6.96 -3.54
N ILE A 66 -8.21 -6.02 -3.48
CA ILE A 66 -6.89 -6.18 -2.88
C ILE A 66 -6.87 -5.28 -1.65
N ILE A 67 -6.68 -5.87 -0.49
CA ILE A 67 -6.66 -5.14 0.79
C ILE A 67 -5.25 -5.23 1.37
N ALA A 68 -4.74 -4.12 1.88
CA ALA A 68 -3.49 -4.12 2.63
C ALA A 68 -3.69 -4.83 3.97
N GLU A 69 -2.76 -5.69 4.37
CA GLU A 69 -2.71 -6.16 5.77
C GLU A 69 -2.42 -4.98 6.70
N ASP A 70 -1.42 -4.18 6.35
CA ASP A 70 -0.97 -2.99 7.04
C ASP A 70 -0.31 -2.04 6.02
N ILE A 71 -0.10 -0.79 6.39
CA ILE A 71 0.45 0.24 5.48
C ILE A 71 1.84 -0.16 4.99
N GLY A 72 2.07 -0.08 3.69
CA GLY A 72 3.36 -0.40 3.08
C GLY A 72 3.69 -1.91 3.03
N LYS A 73 2.77 -2.79 3.45
CA LYS A 73 2.92 -4.25 3.34
C LYS A 73 2.41 -4.82 2.00
N PHE A 74 2.33 -4.00 0.96
CA PHE A 74 2.15 -4.52 -0.40
C PHE A 74 3.50 -5.01 -0.94
N PRO A 75 3.57 -6.22 -1.51
CA PRO A 75 4.80 -6.69 -2.15
C PRO A 75 5.06 -5.96 -3.49
N ASP A 76 4.07 -5.30 -4.06
CA ASP A 76 4.15 -4.59 -5.34
C ASP A 76 4.71 -3.16 -5.17
N ASN A 77 5.16 -2.54 -6.27
CA ASN A 77 5.63 -1.15 -6.25
C ASN A 77 4.46 -0.17 -6.42
N ASN A 78 3.54 -0.47 -7.34
CA ASN A 78 2.42 0.39 -7.71
C ASN A 78 1.09 -0.37 -7.84
N VAL A 79 0.01 0.35 -8.13
CA VAL A 79 -1.34 -0.24 -8.24
C VAL A 79 -1.45 -1.21 -9.40
N VAL A 80 -0.90 -0.88 -10.56
CA VAL A 80 -1.02 -1.72 -11.77
C VAL A 80 -0.41 -3.09 -11.53
N GLU A 81 0.77 -3.14 -10.90
CA GLU A 81 1.40 -4.40 -10.57
C GLU A 81 0.56 -5.21 -9.58
N ALA A 82 0.00 -4.56 -8.55
CA ALA A 82 -0.88 -5.25 -7.60
C ALA A 82 -2.10 -5.88 -8.30
N LEU A 83 -2.65 -5.20 -9.30
CA LEU A 83 -3.80 -5.66 -10.08
C LEU A 83 -3.55 -6.96 -10.86
N GLN A 84 -2.29 -7.35 -11.10
CA GLN A 84 -1.96 -8.65 -11.71
C GLN A 84 -2.44 -9.84 -10.88
N ARG A 85 -2.65 -9.65 -9.58
CA ARG A 85 -3.21 -10.68 -8.69
C ARG A 85 -4.73 -10.77 -8.75
N VAL A 86 -5.41 -9.83 -9.41
CA VAL A 86 -6.87 -9.83 -9.53
C VAL A 86 -7.27 -10.69 -10.72
N THR A 87 -8.14 -11.66 -10.47
CA THR A 87 -8.64 -12.54 -11.53
C THR A 87 -9.31 -11.72 -12.64
N GLY A 88 -9.12 -12.09 -13.91
CA GLY A 88 -9.78 -11.43 -15.03
C GLY A 88 -9.40 -9.96 -15.24
N VAL A 89 -8.39 -9.46 -14.53
CA VAL A 89 -7.70 -8.21 -14.83
C VAL A 89 -6.41 -8.57 -15.56
N GLN A 90 -6.17 -7.92 -16.69
CA GLN A 90 -4.97 -8.10 -17.48
C GLN A 90 -4.22 -6.77 -17.50
N THR A 91 -2.92 -6.81 -17.31
CA THR A 91 -2.08 -5.61 -17.35
C THR A 91 -1.14 -5.71 -18.55
N THR A 92 -1.19 -4.72 -19.45
CA THR A 92 -0.46 -4.70 -20.72
C THR A 92 0.33 -3.39 -20.84
N GLY A 93 0.96 -3.16 -22.01
CA GLY A 93 1.76 -1.95 -22.22
C GLY A 93 2.98 -1.92 -21.32
N ARG A 94 3.69 -3.05 -21.24
CA ARG A 94 4.98 -3.14 -20.58
C ARG A 94 6.01 -2.42 -21.44
N GLY A 95 6.47 -1.27 -20.99
CA GLY A 95 7.49 -0.46 -21.66
C GLY A 95 8.26 0.33 -20.63
N ALA A 96 9.53 0.61 -20.90
CA ALA A 96 10.36 1.38 -19.97
C ALA A 96 10.37 0.80 -18.54
N GLY A 97 10.35 -0.53 -18.40
CA GLY A 97 10.36 -1.21 -17.11
C GLY A 97 9.03 -1.25 -16.34
N GLU A 98 8.00 -0.54 -16.77
CA GLU A 98 6.72 -0.43 -16.05
C GLU A 98 5.54 -0.93 -16.87
N VAL A 99 4.42 -1.21 -16.19
CA VAL A 99 3.17 -1.63 -16.82
C VAL A 99 2.17 -0.50 -16.71
N SER A 100 1.63 -0.08 -17.85
CA SER A 100 0.84 1.17 -17.96
C SER A 100 -0.64 0.97 -18.25
N GLN A 101 -1.01 -0.15 -18.86
CA GLN A 101 -2.37 -0.39 -19.32
C GLN A 101 -3.03 -1.50 -18.51
N VAL A 102 -4.32 -1.34 -18.27
CA VAL A 102 -5.16 -2.34 -17.61
C VAL A 102 -6.39 -2.59 -18.46
N SER A 103 -6.77 -3.86 -18.59
CA SER A 103 -8.03 -4.30 -19.17
C SER A 103 -8.74 -5.25 -18.24
N ILE A 104 -10.07 -5.22 -18.27
CA ILE A 104 -10.93 -6.10 -17.47
C ILE A 104 -11.67 -7.01 -18.44
N ARG A 105 -11.51 -8.33 -18.29
CA ARG A 105 -12.12 -9.35 -19.15
C ARG A 105 -11.86 -9.11 -20.65
N GLY A 106 -10.67 -8.63 -21.01
CA GLY A 106 -10.26 -8.34 -22.38
C GLY A 106 -10.73 -6.99 -22.94
N LEU A 107 -11.47 -6.19 -22.15
CA LEU A 107 -11.91 -4.85 -22.54
C LEU A 107 -11.00 -3.78 -21.92
N SER A 108 -10.49 -2.85 -22.73
CA SER A 108 -9.53 -1.82 -22.32
C SER A 108 -10.15 -0.53 -21.79
N ASP A 109 -11.46 -0.33 -21.99
CA ASP A 109 -12.19 0.87 -21.51
C ASP A 109 -12.52 0.75 -20.02
N VAL A 110 -11.49 0.88 -19.18
CA VAL A 110 -11.57 0.80 -17.73
C VAL A 110 -11.64 2.20 -17.14
N HIS A 111 -12.60 2.42 -16.25
CA HIS A 111 -12.70 3.66 -15.49
C HIS A 111 -11.95 3.57 -14.17
N THR A 112 -11.28 4.63 -13.76
CA THR A 112 -10.54 4.64 -12.48
C THR A 112 -11.04 5.75 -11.57
N THR A 113 -11.25 5.43 -10.30
CA THR A 113 -11.63 6.39 -9.27
C THR A 113 -10.67 6.31 -8.10
N VAL A 114 -10.60 7.39 -7.33
CA VAL A 114 -9.90 7.41 -6.05
C VAL A 114 -10.92 7.74 -4.98
N ASN A 115 -11.12 6.82 -4.04
CA ASN A 115 -12.11 6.95 -2.98
C ASN A 115 -13.54 7.21 -3.52
N GLY A 116 -13.90 6.59 -4.64
CA GLY A 116 -15.19 6.75 -5.33
C GLY A 116 -15.35 8.07 -6.07
N ARG A 117 -14.27 8.85 -6.27
CA ARG A 117 -14.29 10.12 -7.00
C ARG A 117 -13.47 10.05 -8.28
N ASP A 118 -13.99 10.67 -9.33
CA ASP A 118 -13.27 10.90 -10.58
C ASP A 118 -12.08 11.85 -10.34
N ILE A 119 -10.89 11.36 -10.65
CA ILE A 119 -9.67 12.15 -10.70
C ILE A 119 -9.09 11.99 -12.11
N PHE A 120 -8.59 13.07 -12.67
CA PHE A 120 -7.94 13.08 -13.97
C PHE A 120 -6.45 13.38 -13.79
N THR A 121 -5.67 12.98 -14.79
CA THR A 121 -4.23 13.24 -14.84
C THR A 121 -3.91 14.12 -16.05
N GLY A 122 -2.66 14.57 -16.18
CA GLY A 122 -2.24 15.28 -17.38
C GLY A 122 -2.32 14.41 -18.66
N ALA A 123 -2.34 13.09 -18.51
CA ALA A 123 -2.38 12.13 -19.61
C ALA A 123 -3.81 11.75 -20.06
N GLY A 124 -4.84 12.04 -19.25
CA GLY A 124 -6.20 11.62 -19.57
C GLY A 124 -7.23 11.89 -18.49
N ARG A 125 -8.45 11.40 -18.72
CA ARG A 125 -9.61 11.59 -17.83
C ARG A 125 -9.69 10.58 -16.69
N ASP A 126 -8.71 9.69 -16.62
CA ASP A 126 -8.57 8.61 -15.66
C ASP A 126 -7.20 8.74 -14.98
N VAL A 127 -7.09 8.16 -13.79
CA VAL A 127 -5.85 8.16 -13.03
C VAL A 127 -4.91 7.12 -13.60
N ALA A 128 -3.68 7.54 -13.89
CA ALA A 128 -2.60 6.63 -14.24
C ALA A 128 -2.26 5.77 -13.03
N LEU A 129 -2.75 4.53 -13.03
CA LEU A 129 -2.61 3.60 -11.92
C LEU A 129 -1.14 3.29 -11.60
N GLN A 130 -0.25 3.35 -12.59
CA GLN A 130 1.19 3.10 -12.41
C GLN A 130 1.87 4.21 -11.59
N ASP A 131 1.32 5.43 -11.61
CA ASP A 131 1.88 6.60 -10.92
C ASP A 131 1.51 6.62 -9.42
N ILE A 132 0.68 5.68 -8.97
CA ILE A 132 0.26 5.59 -7.56
C ILE A 132 1.10 4.50 -6.85
N PRO A 133 1.96 4.90 -5.88
CA PRO A 133 2.67 3.95 -5.05
C PRO A 133 1.72 3.12 -4.20
N ALA A 134 1.99 1.83 -4.08
CA ALA A 134 1.16 0.93 -3.27
C ALA A 134 1.17 1.33 -1.78
N SER A 135 2.23 1.96 -1.29
CA SER A 135 2.35 2.44 0.09
C SER A 135 1.34 3.53 0.47
N LEU A 136 0.76 4.24 -0.50
CA LEU A 136 -0.25 5.28 -0.23
C LEU A 136 -1.64 4.68 0.06
N LEU A 137 -1.85 3.42 -0.29
CA LEU A 137 -3.17 2.83 -0.40
C LEU A 137 -3.50 1.92 0.78
N SER A 138 -4.78 1.90 1.12
CA SER A 138 -5.37 0.91 2.03
C SER A 138 -5.89 -0.30 1.26
N GLY A 139 -6.27 -0.12 0.00
CA GLY A 139 -6.71 -1.18 -0.89
C GLY A 139 -7.12 -0.69 -2.26
N VAL A 140 -7.51 -1.64 -3.11
CA VAL A 140 -8.02 -1.42 -4.46
C VAL A 140 -9.19 -2.35 -4.70
N THR A 141 -10.33 -1.82 -5.12
CA THR A 141 -11.52 -2.62 -5.45
C THR A 141 -11.78 -2.55 -6.95
N VAL A 142 -11.89 -3.70 -7.60
CA VAL A 142 -12.19 -3.84 -9.01
C VAL A 142 -13.64 -4.27 -9.18
N TYR A 143 -14.43 -3.40 -9.79
CA TYR A 143 -15.82 -3.64 -10.15
C TYR A 143 -15.90 -4.13 -11.59
N LYS A 144 -16.29 -5.40 -11.76
CA LYS A 144 -16.45 -6.04 -13.09
C LYS A 144 -17.87 -5.94 -13.63
N THR A 145 -18.78 -5.45 -12.80
CA THR A 145 -20.19 -5.19 -13.13
C THR A 145 -20.55 -3.81 -12.63
N ARG A 146 -21.58 -3.21 -13.21
CA ARG A 146 -22.01 -1.86 -12.90
C ARG A 146 -23.20 -1.84 -11.95
N SER A 147 -23.30 -0.76 -11.21
CA SER A 147 -24.47 -0.43 -10.40
C SER A 147 -24.78 1.06 -10.51
N ALA A 148 -25.98 1.44 -10.06
CA ALA A 148 -26.48 2.80 -10.18
C ALA A 148 -25.83 3.80 -9.21
N ASP A 149 -25.18 3.34 -8.15
CA ASP A 149 -24.45 4.18 -7.18
C ASP A 149 -23.04 4.57 -7.66
N GLN A 150 -22.53 3.93 -8.71
CA GLN A 150 -21.21 4.20 -9.26
C GLN A 150 -21.26 5.26 -10.35
N VAL A 151 -20.16 6.00 -10.51
CA VAL A 151 -20.05 6.99 -11.59
C VAL A 151 -20.12 6.28 -12.95
N GLU A 152 -20.96 6.82 -13.84
CA GLU A 152 -21.12 6.31 -15.19
C GLU A 152 -19.86 6.64 -16.02
N ARG A 153 -19.05 5.61 -16.36
CA ARG A 153 -17.95 5.63 -17.36
C ARG A 153 -17.12 4.35 -17.38
N GLY A 154 -16.60 3.88 -18.52
CA GLY A 154 -15.80 2.64 -18.60
C GLY A 154 -16.67 1.38 -18.71
N ILE A 155 -16.81 0.87 -19.94
CA ILE A 155 -17.63 -0.30 -20.28
C ILE A 155 -17.01 -1.60 -19.76
N ALA A 156 -15.68 -1.66 -19.62
CA ALA A 156 -14.98 -2.83 -19.10
C ALA A 156 -15.24 -3.05 -17.59
N GLY A 157 -15.57 -1.98 -16.87
CA GLY A 157 -15.68 -1.96 -15.42
C GLY A 157 -15.03 -0.70 -14.82
N SER A 158 -14.93 -0.66 -13.50
CA SER A 158 -14.23 0.40 -12.77
C SER A 158 -13.25 -0.15 -11.75
N ILE A 159 -12.19 0.60 -11.49
CA ILE A 159 -11.18 0.32 -10.47
C ILE A 159 -11.20 1.48 -9.48
N ASP A 160 -11.56 1.21 -8.25
CA ASP A 160 -11.54 2.20 -7.17
C ASP A 160 -10.31 2.01 -6.28
N ILE A 161 -9.54 3.09 -6.16
CA ILE A 161 -8.33 3.16 -5.36
C ILE A 161 -8.70 3.73 -3.99
N LYS A 162 -8.53 2.92 -2.94
CA LYS A 162 -8.81 3.34 -1.56
C LYS A 162 -7.51 3.84 -0.92
N THR A 163 -7.47 5.11 -0.56
CA THR A 163 -6.32 5.67 0.17
C THR A 163 -6.44 5.40 1.67
N ASN A 164 -5.34 5.55 2.39
CA ASN A 164 -5.41 5.58 3.85
C ASN A 164 -6.16 6.82 4.33
N ARG A 165 -6.94 6.67 5.42
CA ARG A 165 -7.71 7.75 6.06
C ARG A 165 -7.43 7.73 7.56
N PRO A 166 -7.41 8.89 8.24
CA PRO A 166 -7.08 8.96 9.66
C PRO A 166 -8.06 8.17 10.54
N PHE A 167 -9.33 8.10 10.12
CA PHE A 167 -10.38 7.40 10.86
C PHE A 167 -10.32 5.87 10.72
N ASN A 168 -9.45 5.32 9.86
CA ASN A 168 -9.22 3.88 9.74
C ASN A 168 -8.31 3.33 10.86
N PHE A 169 -7.75 4.20 11.70
CA PHE A 169 -6.86 3.82 12.80
C PHE A 169 -7.52 4.16 14.14
N ASP A 170 -7.36 3.27 15.12
CA ASP A 170 -7.94 3.43 16.46
C ASP A 170 -7.23 4.53 17.30
N GLY A 171 -6.20 5.18 16.75
CA GLY A 171 -5.46 6.24 17.43
C GLY A 171 -4.25 6.72 16.63
N LYS A 172 -3.20 7.16 17.34
CA LYS A 172 -1.92 7.54 16.74
C LYS A 172 -1.31 6.36 15.98
N LYS A 173 -1.02 6.55 14.69
CA LYS A 173 -0.35 5.57 13.84
C LYS A 173 0.87 6.21 13.20
N VAL A 174 2.02 5.57 13.37
CA VAL A 174 3.27 5.91 12.71
C VAL A 174 3.75 4.69 11.96
N VAL A 175 4.01 4.83 10.66
CA VAL A 175 4.54 3.77 9.82
C VAL A 175 5.72 4.32 9.05
N LEU A 176 6.81 3.56 9.08
CA LEU A 176 8.00 3.78 8.28
C LEU A 176 8.28 2.47 7.54
N ALA A 177 8.44 2.55 6.23
CA ALA A 177 8.81 1.41 5.41
C ALA A 177 9.94 1.81 4.47
N ALA A 178 10.91 0.90 4.32
CA ALA A 178 12.02 1.04 3.41
C ALA A 178 12.31 -0.32 2.77
N ARG A 179 12.47 -0.33 1.45
CA ARG A 179 12.79 -1.49 0.62
C ARG A 179 13.86 -1.06 -0.38
N GLY A 180 14.80 -1.96 -0.67
CA GLY A 180 15.75 -1.84 -1.76
C GLY A 180 15.60 -3.03 -2.69
N ILE A 181 15.48 -2.79 -3.99
CA ILE A 181 15.34 -3.83 -5.00
C ILE A 181 16.60 -3.82 -5.86
N TYR A 182 17.37 -4.91 -5.88
CA TYR A 182 18.48 -5.05 -6.82
C TYR A 182 17.96 -5.61 -8.13
N SER A 183 18.21 -4.89 -9.22
CA SER A 183 17.80 -5.27 -10.57
C SER A 183 19.03 -5.69 -11.37
N ASP A 184 19.10 -6.97 -11.78
CA ASP A 184 20.24 -7.54 -12.50
C ASP A 184 20.47 -6.90 -13.88
N GLN A 185 19.41 -6.46 -14.57
CA GLN A 185 19.52 -5.90 -15.92
C GLN A 185 20.23 -4.53 -15.94
N PRO A 186 19.89 -3.57 -15.07
CA PRO A 186 20.62 -2.30 -14.94
C PRO A 186 21.80 -2.33 -13.95
N ASP A 187 22.01 -3.41 -13.19
CA ASP A 187 22.99 -3.51 -12.09
C ASP A 187 22.85 -2.37 -11.06
N LYS A 188 21.61 -2.06 -10.67
CA LYS A 188 21.26 -0.96 -9.74
C LYS A 188 20.38 -1.44 -8.60
N VAL A 189 20.50 -0.74 -7.46
CA VAL A 189 19.58 -0.86 -6.32
C VAL A 189 18.58 0.29 -6.37
N ASP A 190 17.31 -0.08 -6.45
CA ASP A 190 16.16 0.81 -6.53
C ASP A 190 15.58 1.05 -5.12
N PRO A 191 15.65 2.29 -4.59
CA PRO A 191 15.11 2.61 -3.29
C PRO A 191 13.59 2.82 -3.35
N ASN A 192 12.88 2.25 -2.37
CA ASN A 192 11.47 2.52 -2.13
C ASN A 192 11.27 2.81 -0.64
N VAL A 193 10.90 4.04 -0.30
CA VAL A 193 10.71 4.49 1.08
C VAL A 193 9.35 5.16 1.23
N SER A 194 8.72 4.94 2.37
CA SER A 194 7.46 5.60 2.70
C SER A 194 7.34 5.89 4.18
N ALA A 195 6.64 6.96 4.51
CA ALA A 195 6.35 7.37 5.87
C ALA A 195 4.90 7.84 5.96
N LEU A 196 4.18 7.30 6.94
CA LEU A 196 2.82 7.71 7.27
C LEU A 196 2.74 8.09 8.74
N LEU A 197 2.18 9.27 8.98
CA LEU A 197 1.86 9.79 10.30
C LEU A 197 0.37 10.09 10.32
N SER A 198 -0.35 9.49 11.25
CA SER A 198 -1.76 9.78 11.44
C SER A 198 -2.08 9.91 12.92
N ASN A 199 -2.98 10.84 13.22
CA ASN A 199 -3.52 10.97 14.55
C ASN A 199 -5.00 11.34 14.48
N ARG A 200 -5.73 10.84 15.46
CA ARG A 200 -7.14 11.11 15.71
C ARG A 200 -7.23 11.72 17.11
N TRP A 201 -7.99 12.80 17.22
CA TRP A 201 -8.25 13.50 18.46
C TRP A 201 -9.76 13.53 18.68
N GLU A 202 -10.17 13.25 19.90
CA GLU A 202 -11.52 13.51 20.37
C GLU A 202 -11.57 14.96 20.86
N LEU A 203 -12.55 15.72 20.37
CA LEU A 203 -12.86 17.06 20.87
C LEU A 203 -13.81 16.91 22.06
N ASP A 204 -13.63 17.76 23.07
CA ASP A 204 -14.42 17.78 24.32
C ASP A 204 -15.94 17.94 24.11
N GLY A 205 -16.39 18.30 22.89
CA GLY A 205 -17.79 18.38 22.48
C GLY A 205 -18.36 17.13 21.80
N GLY A 206 -17.67 15.98 21.85
CA GLY A 206 -18.12 14.71 21.25
C GLY A 206 -17.89 14.59 19.73
N GLY A 207 -17.06 15.47 19.17
CA GLY A 207 -16.63 15.37 17.77
C GLY A 207 -15.25 14.71 17.66
N GLU A 208 -14.99 14.01 16.55
CA GLU A 208 -13.65 13.49 16.26
C GLU A 208 -12.99 14.29 15.14
N PHE A 209 -11.71 14.63 15.31
CA PHE A 209 -10.89 15.22 14.26
C PHE A 209 -9.71 14.30 13.96
N GLY A 210 -9.42 14.08 12.69
CA GLY A 210 -8.33 13.22 12.25
C GLY A 210 -7.46 13.93 11.23
N ALA A 211 -6.14 13.81 11.38
CA ALA A 211 -5.17 14.25 10.40
C ALA A 211 -4.26 13.09 9.99
N LEU A 212 -3.90 13.08 8.71
CA LEU A 212 -3.00 12.08 8.13
C LEU A 212 -2.04 12.76 7.16
N PHE A 213 -0.77 12.46 7.31
CA PHE A 213 0.30 12.84 6.41
C PHE A 213 0.97 11.56 5.91
N ASN A 214 1.06 11.41 4.59
CA ASN A 214 1.68 10.25 3.95
C ASN A 214 2.59 10.73 2.83
N VAL A 215 3.84 10.28 2.85
CA VAL A 215 4.85 10.57 1.84
C VAL A 215 5.50 9.27 1.40
N SER A 216 5.75 9.15 0.10
CA SER A 216 6.43 8.00 -0.49
C SER A 216 7.37 8.46 -1.58
N TYR A 217 8.50 7.79 -1.68
CA TYR A 217 9.50 7.98 -2.73
C TYR A 217 9.91 6.60 -3.24
N SER A 218 9.84 6.42 -4.55
CA SER A 218 10.27 5.20 -5.23
C SER A 218 11.02 5.61 -6.48
N GLU A 219 12.10 4.93 -6.76
CA GLU A 219 12.85 5.06 -8.00
C GLU A 219 13.07 3.66 -8.58
N THR A 220 12.89 3.52 -9.89
CA THR A 220 13.06 2.25 -10.60
C THR A 220 13.97 2.47 -11.79
N HIS A 221 15.12 1.81 -11.79
CA HIS A 221 16.00 1.76 -12.96
C HIS A 221 15.60 0.59 -13.85
N TYR A 222 15.49 0.85 -15.15
CA TYR A 222 15.25 -0.17 -16.14
C TYR A 222 16.28 -0.08 -17.25
N ARG A 223 16.51 -1.21 -17.92
CA ARG A 223 17.27 -1.28 -19.16
C ARG A 223 16.41 -1.97 -20.20
N ASP A 224 16.20 -1.30 -21.31
CA ASP A 224 15.42 -1.79 -22.43
C ASP A 224 16.35 -2.02 -23.63
N ASP A 225 16.51 -3.28 -24.02
CA ASP A 225 17.35 -3.69 -25.14
C ASP A 225 16.43 -4.07 -26.31
N THR A 226 16.15 -3.11 -27.20
CA THR A 226 15.29 -3.34 -28.37
C THR A 226 16.13 -3.57 -29.63
N ILE A 227 15.87 -4.67 -30.34
CA ILE A 227 16.40 -4.90 -31.70
C ILE A 227 15.29 -4.59 -32.71
N THR A 228 15.40 -3.47 -33.41
CA THR A 228 14.50 -3.13 -34.51
C THR A 228 15.14 -3.55 -35.84
N ALA A 229 14.58 -4.57 -36.49
CA ALA A 229 14.97 -4.91 -37.86
C ALA A 229 14.45 -3.84 -38.83
N GLY A 230 15.29 -2.87 -39.18
CA GLY A 230 14.99 -1.88 -40.20
C GLY A 230 15.48 -2.33 -41.58
N ALA A 231 14.61 -2.29 -42.60
CA ALA A 231 15.07 -2.29 -43.98
C ALA A 231 15.74 -0.94 -44.26
N ALA A 232 17.02 -0.95 -44.64
CA ALA A 232 17.71 0.23 -45.11
C ALA A 232 17.09 0.66 -46.45
N PHE A 233 16.21 1.66 -46.45
CA PHE A 233 15.75 2.31 -47.67
C PHE A 233 16.69 3.49 -47.96
N PRO A 234 17.64 3.38 -48.91
CA PRO A 234 18.42 4.53 -49.33
C PRO A 234 17.50 5.50 -50.06
N PHE A 235 17.19 6.64 -49.44
CA PHE A 235 16.54 7.75 -50.12
C PHE A 235 17.60 8.45 -51.00
N PHE A 236 17.54 8.24 -52.31
CA PHE A 236 18.29 9.04 -53.27
C PHE A 236 17.49 10.32 -53.55
N THR A 237 17.91 11.45 -52.97
CA THR A 237 17.50 12.77 -53.44
C THR A 237 18.27 13.07 -54.73
N ASN A 238 17.58 13.04 -55.87
CA ASN A 238 18.10 13.62 -57.10
C ASN A 238 18.02 15.16 -56.99
N LYS A 239 19.15 15.82 -57.22
CA LYS A 239 19.25 17.27 -57.39
C LYS A 239 18.59 17.74 -58.67
#